data_AF-A0ABD3M576-F1
#
_entry.id   AF-A0ABD3M576-F1
#
_cell.length_a   1.000
_cell.length_b   1.000
_cell.length_c   1.000
_cell.angle_alpha   90.00
_cell.angle_beta   90.00
_cell.angle_gamma   90.00
#
_symmetry.space_group_name_H-M   'P 1'
#
loop_
_entity.id
_entity.type
_entity.pdbx_description
1 polymer ?
#
loop_
_entity_poly.entity_id
_entity_poly.type
_entity_poly.pdbx_seq_one_letter_code
_entity_poly.pdbx_strand_id
1 'polypeptide(L)'
;MLKNLVTTASMILYYIFLFHQSAVAFSEFNKSKKLEGNKKSDDNNESNAPSLGAIKYGSDNSNVRAANRLVGNFHEQVIPFLVSLYLHATFVSVKGACTCGWAWIFFRSYYGYVYKKGVPILFLSTIPAYCCVWYMIGGTIYGVSTMD
;
A
#
# COMPACT_ATOMS: atom_id res chain seq x y z
N MET A 1 -3.68 21.64 13.08
CA MET A 1 -2.40 21.43 12.37
C MET A 1 -1.91 19.98 12.41
N LEU A 2 -1.87 19.34 13.58
CA LEU A 2 -1.33 17.98 13.74
C LEU A 2 -1.98 16.90 12.85
N LYS A 3 -3.31 16.87 12.72
CA LYS A 3 -4.01 15.92 11.84
C LYS A 3 -3.63 16.08 10.36
N ASN A 4 -3.32 17.30 9.92
CA ASN A 4 -2.89 17.57 8.55
C ASN A 4 -1.50 16.98 8.28
N LEU A 5 -0.62 16.90 9.29
CA LEU A 5 0.69 16.24 9.13
C LEU A 5 0.54 14.74 8.86
N VAL A 6 -0.39 14.08 9.56
CA VAL A 6 -0.69 12.65 9.34
C VAL A 6 -1.24 12.44 7.93
N THR A 7 -2.19 13.28 7.50
CA THR A 7 -2.71 13.23 6.12
C THR A 7 -1.61 13.46 5.09
N THR A 8 -0.75 14.47 5.28
CA THR A 8 0.37 14.72 4.38
C THR A 8 1.32 13.54 4.32
N ALA A 9 1.66 12.95 5.46
CA ALA A 9 2.53 11.78 5.53
C ALA A 9 1.91 10.55 4.84
N SER A 10 0.60 10.33 4.98
CA SER A 10 -0.08 9.24 4.28
C SER A 10 -0.11 9.46 2.77
N MET A 11 -0.27 10.70 2.30
CA MET A 11 -0.17 11.04 0.88
C MET A 11 1.25 10.85 0.35
N ILE A 12 2.28 11.28 1.09
CA ILE A 12 3.68 11.04 0.73
C ILE A 12 3.94 9.54 0.59
N LEU A 13 3.49 8.74 1.56
CA LEU A 13 3.63 7.28 1.51
C LEU A 13 2.91 6.68 0.30
N TYR A 14 1.72 7.19 -0.04
CA TYR A 14 0.99 6.77 -1.24
C TYR A 14 1.79 7.01 -2.52
N TYR A 15 2.36 8.21 -2.69
CA TYR A 15 3.20 8.52 -3.84
C TYR A 15 4.45 7.64 -3.89
N ILE A 16 5.10 7.39 -2.75
CA ILE A 16 6.23 6.44 -2.67
C ILE A 16 5.81 5.06 -3.21
N PHE A 17 4.62 4.57 -2.87
CA PHE A 17 4.12 3.29 -3.38
C PHE A 17 3.82 3.31 -4.88
N LEU A 18 3.26 4.41 -5.41
CA LEU A 18 3.02 4.57 -6.86
C LEU A 18 4.34 4.60 -7.66
N PHE A 19 5.36 5.31 -7.14
CA PHE A 19 6.69 5.32 -7.73
C PHE A 19 7.34 3.94 -7.65
N HIS A 20 7.23 3.25 -6.51
CA HIS A 20 7.74 1.89 -6.34
C HIS A 20 7.08 0.90 -7.31
N GLN A 21 5.75 0.95 -7.46
CA GLN A 21 5.01 0.12 -8.41
C GLN A 21 5.50 0.30 -9.85
N SER A 22 5.72 1.56 -10.26
CA SER A 22 6.24 1.87 -11.59
C SER A 22 7.69 1.40 -11.75
N ALA A 23 8.56 1.66 -10.76
CA ALA A 23 9.95 1.25 -10.77
C ALA A 23 10.13 -0.26 -10.85
N VAL A 24 9.31 -1.04 -10.12
CA VAL A 24 9.32 -2.50 -10.19
C VAL A 24 8.91 -2.98 -11.58
N ALA A 25 7.86 -2.43 -12.17
CA ALA A 25 7.44 -2.80 -13.52
C ALA A 25 8.55 -2.55 -14.56
N PHE A 26 9.23 -1.39 -14.50
CA PHE A 26 10.36 -1.10 -15.39
C PHE A 26 11.59 -1.99 -15.12
N SER A 27 11.89 -2.28 -13.86
CA SER A 27 13.00 -3.16 -13.49
C SER A 27 12.79 -4.58 -14.06
N GLU A 28 11.59 -5.14 -13.88
CA GLU A 28 11.24 -6.46 -14.38
C GLU A 28 11.15 -6.50 -15.91
N PHE A 29 10.72 -5.41 -16.54
CA PHE A 29 10.79 -5.24 -18.00
C PHE A 29 12.21 -5.28 -18.53
N ASN A 30 13.12 -4.52 -17.92
CA ASN A 30 14.53 -4.50 -18.30
C ASN A 30 15.22 -5.85 -18.07
N LYS A 31 14.87 -6.56 -16.99
CA LYS A 31 15.37 -7.93 -16.75
C LYS A 31 14.90 -8.90 -17.85
N SER A 32 13.62 -8.85 -18.21
CA SER A 32 13.04 -9.72 -19.23
C SER A 32 13.66 -9.46 -20.60
N LYS A 33 13.85 -8.20 -20.98
CA LYS A 33 14.53 -7.81 -22.23
C LYS A 33 15.98 -8.32 -22.30
N LYS A 34 16.72 -8.25 -21.19
CA LYS A 34 18.09 -8.80 -21.12
C LYS A 34 18.12 -10.32 -21.26
N LEU A 35 17.20 -11.02 -20.59
CA LEU A 35 17.10 -12.48 -20.67
C LEU A 35 16.75 -12.96 -22.08
N GLU A 36 15.86 -12.27 -22.79
CA GLU A 36 15.56 -12.59 -24.19
C GLU A 36 16.71 -12.27 -25.13
N GLY A 37 17.42 -11.14 -24.93
CA GLY A 37 18.61 -10.82 -25.70
C GLY A 37 19.68 -11.92 -25.62
N ASN A 38 19.91 -12.46 -24.42
CA ASN A 38 20.84 -13.57 -24.20
C ASN A 38 20.33 -14.89 -24.82
N LYS A 39 19.01 -15.12 -24.88
CA LYS A 39 18.46 -16.33 -25.52
C LYS A 39 18.54 -16.27 -27.04
N LYS A 40 18.33 -15.10 -27.64
CA LYS A 40 18.47 -14.89 -29.09
C LYS A 40 19.91 -15.03 -29.58
N SER A 41 20.91 -14.77 -28.73
CA SER A 41 22.30 -15.05 -29.07
C SER A 41 22.63 -16.55 -29.06
N ASP A 42 21.91 -17.35 -28.28
CA ASP A 42 22.15 -18.80 -28.15
C ASP A 42 21.26 -19.62 -29.11
N ASP A 43 20.10 -19.10 -29.51
CA ASP A 43 19.09 -19.82 -30.29
C ASP A 43 18.50 -18.87 -31.35
N ASN A 44 18.61 -19.22 -32.64
CA ASN A 44 18.10 -18.43 -33.80
C ASN A 44 16.55 -18.42 -33.89
N ASN A 45 15.85 -18.43 -32.76
CA ASN A 45 14.40 -18.43 -32.69
C ASN A 45 13.84 -17.01 -32.52
N GLU A 46 12.85 -16.68 -33.34
CA GLU A 46 12.06 -15.45 -33.28
C GLU A 46 11.16 -15.46 -32.03
N SER A 47 11.73 -15.13 -30.86
CA SER A 47 10.91 -14.91 -29.67
C SER A 47 10.17 -13.57 -29.77
N ASN A 48 8.86 -13.60 -29.54
CA ASN A 48 8.01 -12.42 -29.37
C ASN A 48 8.61 -11.52 -28.30
N ALA A 49 9.00 -10.29 -28.66
CA ALA A 49 9.62 -9.36 -27.73
C ALA A 49 8.70 -9.06 -26.52
N PRO A 50 9.25 -8.90 -25.30
CA PRO A 50 8.43 -8.71 -24.13
C PRO A 50 7.84 -7.30 -24.18
N SER A 51 6.52 -7.17 -24.04
CA SER A 51 5.88 -5.86 -23.95
C SER A 51 5.77 -5.40 -22.50
N LEU A 52 5.91 -4.09 -22.27
CA LEU A 52 5.75 -3.52 -20.93
C LEU A 52 4.33 -3.78 -20.38
N GLY A 53 3.33 -3.74 -21.26
CA GLY A 53 1.95 -4.09 -20.91
C GLY A 53 1.82 -5.52 -20.41
N ALA A 54 2.44 -6.48 -21.11
CA ALA A 54 2.43 -7.88 -20.70
C ALA A 54 3.12 -8.09 -19.33
N ILE A 55 4.20 -7.37 -19.05
CA ILE A 55 4.89 -7.49 -17.75
C ILE A 55 4.14 -6.79 -16.62
N LYS A 56 3.59 -5.61 -16.87
CA LYS A 56 2.91 -4.79 -15.86
C LYS A 56 1.53 -5.34 -15.49
N TYR A 57 0.80 -5.86 -16.48
CA TYR A 57 -0.58 -6.31 -16.33
C TYR A 57 -0.75 -7.83 -16.44
N GLY A 58 0.29 -8.55 -16.86
CA GLY A 58 0.29 -10.02 -16.88
C GLY A 58 0.38 -10.63 -15.49
N SER A 59 -0.04 -11.88 -15.37
CA SER A 59 -0.19 -12.58 -14.09
C SER A 59 1.12 -13.06 -13.47
N ASP A 60 2.18 -13.25 -14.27
CA ASP A 60 3.24 -14.21 -13.89
C ASP A 60 4.41 -13.62 -13.08
N ASN A 61 4.51 -12.29 -12.97
CA ASN A 61 5.60 -11.67 -12.21
C ASN A 61 5.20 -11.39 -10.74
N SER A 62 5.77 -12.17 -9.81
CA SER A 62 5.49 -12.06 -8.36
C SER A 62 5.88 -10.72 -7.76
N ASN A 63 6.95 -10.07 -8.26
CA ASN A 63 7.38 -8.74 -7.80
C ASN A 63 6.38 -7.66 -8.22
N VAL A 64 5.96 -7.68 -9.49
CA VAL A 64 4.93 -6.76 -10.01
C VAL A 64 3.62 -6.97 -9.27
N ARG A 65 3.21 -8.23 -9.04
CA ARG A 65 2.00 -8.57 -8.28
C ARG A 65 2.04 -8.01 -6.87
N ALA A 66 3.16 -8.16 -6.16
CA ALA A 66 3.34 -7.62 -4.81
C ALA A 66 3.26 -6.09 -4.79
N ALA A 67 3.88 -5.41 -5.77
CA ALA A 67 3.84 -3.96 -5.86
C ALA A 67 2.42 -3.44 -6.22
N ASN A 68 1.71 -4.14 -7.11
CA ASN A 68 0.32 -3.84 -7.43
C ASN A 68 -0.60 -4.03 -6.20
N ARG A 69 -0.39 -5.08 -5.39
CA ARG A 69 -1.16 -5.28 -4.16
C ARG A 69 -0.80 -4.30 -3.05
N LEU A 70 0.44 -3.82 -2.99
CA LEU A 70 0.83 -2.74 -2.08
C LEU A 70 0.01 -1.48 -2.35
N VAL A 71 -0.03 -1.03 -3.62
CA VAL A 71 -0.80 0.15 -4.01
C VAL A 71 -2.30 -0.09 -3.87
N GLY A 72 -2.81 -1.22 -4.37
CA GLY A 72 -4.23 -1.56 -4.29
C GLY A 72 -4.75 -1.61 -2.85
N ASN A 73 -4.02 -2.27 -1.95
CA ASN A 73 -4.40 -2.31 -0.54
C ASN A 73 -4.34 -0.94 0.13
N PHE A 74 -3.35 -0.12 -0.20
CA PHE A 74 -3.28 1.25 0.33
C PHE A 74 -4.49 2.07 -0.15
N HIS A 75 -4.86 1.95 -1.42
CA HIS A 75 -6.02 2.65 -2.00
C HIS A 75 -7.34 2.25 -1.33
N GLU A 76 -7.54 0.94 -1.12
CA GLU A 76 -8.70 0.40 -0.40
C GLU A 76 -8.78 0.94 1.04
N GLN A 77 -7.63 1.19 1.69
CA GLN A 77 -7.55 1.49 3.12
C GLN A 77 -7.43 2.99 3.43
N VAL A 78 -6.94 3.81 2.50
CA VAL A 78 -6.71 5.23 2.74
C VAL A 78 -8.02 6.01 2.93
N ILE A 79 -9.09 5.61 2.23
CA ILE A 79 -10.40 6.23 2.35
C ILE A 79 -10.99 6.04 3.76
N PRO A 80 -11.20 4.80 4.25
CA PRO A 80 -11.73 4.60 5.61
C PRO A 80 -10.79 5.16 6.67
N PHE A 81 -9.47 5.12 6.44
CA PHE A 81 -8.49 5.76 7.31
C PHE A 81 -8.72 7.28 7.43
N LEU A 82 -8.76 8.02 6.32
CA LEU A 82 -8.94 9.47 6.35
C LEU A 82 -10.29 9.84 6.97
N VAL A 83 -11.37 9.16 6.59
CA VAL A 83 -12.70 9.39 7.19
C VAL A 83 -12.63 9.21 8.71
N SER A 84 -12.10 8.08 9.19
CA SER A 84 -11.99 7.82 10.64
C SER A 84 -11.08 8.82 11.37
N LEU A 85 -9.97 9.23 10.76
CA LEU A 85 -9.04 10.21 11.32
C LEU A 85 -9.71 11.56 11.54
N TYR A 86 -10.42 12.06 10.53
CA TYR A 86 -11.08 13.37 10.62
C TYR A 86 -12.29 13.34 11.55
N LEU A 87 -13.08 12.27 11.52
CA LEU A 87 -14.19 12.07 12.45
C LEU A 87 -13.72 12.06 13.91
N HIS A 88 -12.76 11.19 14.24
CA HIS A 88 -12.24 11.08 15.60
C HIS A 88 -11.55 12.37 16.06
N ALA A 89 -10.81 13.05 15.17
CA ALA A 89 -10.17 14.32 15.50
C ALA A 89 -11.18 15.46 15.75
N THR A 90 -12.39 15.37 15.18
CA THR A 90 -13.41 16.42 15.28
C THR A 90 -14.29 16.23 16.50
N PHE A 91 -14.73 14.99 16.75
CA PHE A 91 -15.71 14.70 17.79
C PHE A 91 -15.11 14.16 19.10
N VAL A 92 -13.88 13.65 19.07
CA VAL A 92 -13.29 12.96 20.25
C VAL A 92 -11.98 13.58 20.68
N SER A 93 -10.92 13.44 19.87
CA SER A 93 -9.59 13.94 20.24
C SER A 93 -8.66 14.04 19.04
N VAL A 94 -8.12 15.24 18.80
CA VAL A 94 -7.05 15.46 17.82
C VAL A 94 -5.80 14.64 18.16
N LYS A 95 -5.42 14.57 19.44
CA LYS A 95 -4.23 13.84 19.89
C LYS A 95 -4.40 12.34 19.65
N GLY A 96 -5.53 11.77 20.07
CA GLY A 96 -5.85 10.36 19.86
C GLY A 96 -5.86 9.98 18.39
N ALA A 97 -6.52 10.79 17.55
CA ALA A 97 -6.53 10.61 16.10
C ALA A 97 -5.11 10.61 15.51
N CYS A 98 -4.23 11.51 15.95
CA CYS A 98 -2.87 11.57 15.45
C CYS A 98 -2.02 10.37 15.88
N THR A 99 -2.15 9.92 17.13
CA THR A 99 -1.45 8.72 17.62
C THR A 99 -1.83 7.48 16.82
N CYS A 100 -3.14 7.25 16.64
CA CYS A 100 -3.63 6.14 15.80
C CYS A 100 -3.25 6.32 14.33
N GLY A 101 -3.21 7.55 13.84
CA GLY A 101 -2.80 7.89 12.48
C GLY A 101 -1.36 7.52 12.18
N TRP A 102 -0.43 7.89 13.05
CA TRP A 102 0.98 7.50 12.91
C TRP A 102 1.19 5.99 13.02
N ALA A 103 0.48 5.33 13.94
CA ALA A 103 0.51 3.87 14.04
C ALA A 103 0.03 3.22 12.73
N TRP A 104 -1.08 3.70 12.16
CA TRP A 104 -1.59 3.20 10.88
C TRP A 104 -0.56 3.37 9.74
N ILE A 105 0.08 4.54 9.63
CA ILE A 105 1.12 4.81 8.61
C ILE A 105 2.28 3.83 8.78
N PHE A 106 2.75 3.63 10.01
CA PHE A 106 3.82 2.67 10.31
C PHE A 106 3.46 1.27 9.81
N PHE A 107 2.29 0.75 10.17
CA PHE A 107 1.86 -0.57 9.74
C PHE A 107 1.70 -0.69 8.22
N ARG A 108 1.28 0.37 7.54
CA ARG A 108 1.16 0.39 6.07
C ARG A 108 2.50 0.47 5.36
N SER A 109 3.50 1.12 5.96
CA SER A 109 4.81 1.37 5.34
C SER A 109 5.54 0.10 4.88
N TYR A 110 5.35 -1.02 5.59
CA TYR A 110 6.01 -2.29 5.29
C TYR A 110 5.06 -3.37 4.75
N TYR A 111 3.80 -3.04 4.41
CA TYR A 111 2.80 -4.00 3.92
C TYR A 111 3.34 -4.83 2.74
N GLY A 112 4.01 -4.19 1.78
CA GLY A 112 4.50 -4.87 0.57
C GLY A 112 5.56 -5.94 0.87
N TYR A 113 6.35 -5.73 1.92
CA TYR A 113 7.33 -6.71 2.39
C TYR A 113 6.65 -7.93 3.01
N VAL A 114 5.70 -7.74 3.91
CA VAL A 114 4.99 -8.86 4.56
C VAL A 114 4.02 -9.56 3.61
N TYR A 115 3.50 -8.86 2.60
CA TYR A 115 2.69 -9.46 1.53
C TYR A 115 3.46 -10.55 0.78
N LYS A 116 4.74 -10.30 0.43
CA LYS A 116 5.58 -11.31 -0.22
C LYS A 116 5.84 -12.54 0.64
N LYS A 117 5.79 -12.40 1.98
CA LYS A 117 5.98 -13.50 2.92
C LYS A 117 4.71 -14.33 3.15
N GLY A 118 3.56 -13.85 2.71
CA GLY A 118 2.29 -14.56 2.84
C GLY A 118 1.76 -14.62 4.28
N VAL A 119 0.76 -15.47 4.48
CA VAL A 119 0.10 -15.71 5.78
C VAL A 119 0.96 -16.68 6.60
N PRO A 120 1.14 -16.46 7.92
CA PRO A 120 0.47 -15.45 8.76
C PRO A 120 1.19 -14.09 8.86
N ILE A 121 2.38 -13.96 8.27
CA ILE A 121 3.23 -12.77 8.43
C ILE A 121 2.56 -11.49 7.89
N LEU A 122 1.74 -11.61 6.84
CA LEU A 122 0.89 -10.54 6.31
C LEU A 122 0.03 -9.85 7.39
N PHE A 123 -0.40 -10.60 8.41
CA PHE A 123 -1.25 -10.07 9.47
C PHE A 123 -0.53 -9.11 10.42
N LEU A 124 0.80 -9.14 10.47
CA LEU A 124 1.60 -8.20 11.26
C LEU A 124 1.46 -6.74 10.80
N SER A 125 1.10 -6.52 9.53
CA SER A 125 0.75 -5.19 9.02
C SER A 125 -0.76 -4.98 9.06
N THR A 126 -1.50 -5.98 8.56
CA THR A 126 -2.92 -5.80 8.23
C THR A 126 -3.80 -5.65 9.47
N ILE A 127 -3.66 -6.53 10.47
CA ILE A 127 -4.54 -6.53 11.64
C ILE A 127 -4.35 -5.25 12.47
N PRO A 128 -3.12 -4.85 12.86
CA PRO A 128 -2.94 -3.63 13.65
C PRO A 128 -3.42 -2.37 12.92
N ALA A 129 -3.17 -2.27 11.62
CA ALA A 129 -3.67 -1.14 10.82
C ALA A 129 -5.21 -1.09 10.82
N TYR A 130 -5.88 -2.23 10.74
CA TYR A 130 -7.34 -2.28 10.80
C TYR A 130 -7.79 -1.83 12.19
N CYS A 131 -7.19 -2.36 13.26
CA CYS A 131 -7.51 -1.96 14.63
C CYS A 131 -7.41 -0.45 14.85
N CYS A 132 -6.44 0.25 14.24
CA CYS A 132 -6.37 1.71 14.30
C CYS A 132 -7.63 2.40 13.74
N VAL A 133 -8.12 1.93 12.58
CA VAL A 133 -9.33 2.47 11.95
C VAL A 133 -10.57 2.16 12.79
N TRP A 134 -10.72 0.90 13.21
CA TRP A 134 -11.84 0.47 14.06
C TRP A 134 -11.90 1.23 15.38
N TYR A 135 -10.74 1.45 16.02
CA TYR A 135 -10.65 2.25 17.24
C TYR A 135 -11.13 3.69 17.01
N MET A 136 -10.69 4.34 15.93
CA MET A 136 -11.08 5.71 15.64
C MET A 136 -12.58 5.83 15.31
N ILE A 137 -13.13 4.92 14.51
CA ILE A 137 -14.56 4.87 14.18
C ILE A 137 -15.39 4.59 15.44
N GLY A 138 -15.08 3.51 16.16
CA GLY A 138 -15.81 3.11 17.35
C GLY A 138 -15.76 4.16 18.46
N GLY A 139 -14.58 4.75 18.69
CA GLY A 139 -14.43 5.86 19.62
C GLY A 139 -15.22 7.10 19.21
N THR A 140 -15.37 7.37 17.91
CA THR A 140 -16.23 8.46 17.43
C THR A 140 -17.70 8.17 17.70
N ILE A 141 -18.18 6.98 17.33
CA ILE A 141 -19.57 6.59 17.55
C ILE A 141 -19.91 6.72 19.04
N TYR A 142 -19.09 6.13 19.90
CA TYR A 142 -19.26 6.22 21.35
C TYR A 142 -19.26 7.69 21.84
N GLY A 143 -18.26 8.47 21.45
CA GLY A 143 -18.13 9.86 21.89
C GLY A 143 -19.35 10.71 21.50
N VAL A 144 -19.81 10.60 20.27
CA VAL A 144 -20.99 11.34 19.78
C VAL A 144 -22.28 10.85 20.46
N SER A 145 -22.44 9.55 20.69
CA SER A 145 -23.63 9.01 21.36
C SER A 145 -23.75 9.39 22.83
N THR A 146 -22.66 9.84 23.46
CA THR A 146 -22.65 10.29 24.87
C THR A 146 -22.60 11.81 25.03
N MET A 147 -22.61 12.56 23.92
CA MET A 147 -22.75 14.01 23.92
C MET A 147 -24.23 14.36 23.94
N ASP A 148 -24.81 14.43 25.15
CA ASP A 148 -26.12 15.06 25.41
C ASP A 148 -25.99 16.59 25.46
#